data_AF-A0A536UZU6-F1
#
_entry.id   AF-A0A536UZU6-F1
#
_cell.length_a   1.000
_cell.length_b   1.000
_cell.length_c   1.000
_cell.angle_alpha   90.00
_cell.angle_beta   90.00
_cell.angle_gamma   90.00
#
_symmetry.space_group_name_H-M   'P 1'
#
loop_
_entity.id
_entity.type
_entity.pdbx_description
1 polymer ?
#
loop_
_entity_poly.entity_id
_entity_poly.type
_entity_poly.pdbx_seq_one_letter_code
_entity_poly.pdbx_strand_id
1 'polypeptide(L)' 'MDYLKPAEVVATMIESGTRKAGLSVPDLLVRGALSGAILGIATSLAITASVQTGVALVGALIFPVG' A
#
# COMPACT_ATOMS: atom_id res chain seq x y z
N MET A 1 12.44 -6.10 -14.57
CA MET A 1 12.64 -5.36 -13.30
C MET A 1 13.99 -4.72 -13.40
N ASP A 2 14.02 -3.43 -13.72
CA ASP A 2 15.30 -2.75 -13.85
C ASP A 2 15.91 -2.64 -12.46
N TYR A 3 17.11 -3.20 -12.32
CA TYR A 3 17.88 -3.10 -11.09
C TYR A 3 18.33 -1.64 -10.95
N LEU A 4 17.75 -0.92 -10.00
CA LEU A 4 18.22 0.41 -9.62
C LEU A 4 19.40 0.29 -8.67
N LYS A 5 20.40 1.15 -8.86
CA LYS A 5 21.51 1.24 -7.92
C LYS A 5 21.00 1.78 -6.59
N PRO A 6 21.56 1.37 -5.43
CA PRO A 6 21.11 1.86 -4.13
C PRO A 6 21.07 3.40 -4.01
N ALA A 7 22.00 4.10 -4.64
CA ALA A 7 22.02 5.56 -4.68
C ALA A 7 20.79 6.16 -5.38
N GLU A 8 20.30 5.53 -6.45
CA GLU A 8 19.11 5.96 -7.19
C GLU A 8 17.85 5.72 -6.35
N VAL A 9 17.77 4.59 -5.64
CA VAL A 9 16.67 4.29 -4.70
C VAL A 9 16.59 5.36 -3.60
N VAL A 10 17.73 5.75 -3.02
CA VAL A 10 17.79 6.80 -2.00
C VAL A 10 17.32 8.14 -2.55
N ALA A 11 17.76 8.52 -3.75
CA ALA A 11 17.32 9.75 -4.40
C ALA A 11 15.78 9.77 -4.61
N THR A 12 15.21 8.68 -5.12
CA THR A 12 13.75 8.56 -5.33
C THR A 12 12.96 8.60 -4.02
N MET A 13 13.49 8.01 -2.94
CA MET A 13 12.86 8.09 -1.62
C MET A 13 12.83 9.52 -1.08
N ILE A 14 13.93 10.27 -1.21
CA ILE A 14 14.01 11.68 -0.79
C ILE A 14 13.00 12.51 -1.59
N GLU A 15 13.00 12.38 -2.91
CA GLU A 15 12.07 13.10 -3.79
C GLU A 15 10.60 12.84 -3.41
N SER A 16 10.25 11.57 -3.18
CA SER A 16 8.91 11.17 -2.76
C SER A 16 8.52 11.78 -1.40
N GLY A 17 9.47 11.82 -0.46
CA GLY A 17 9.29 12.42 0.86
C GLY A 17 9.04 13.93 0.79
N THR A 18 9.88 14.66 0.06
CA THR A 18 9.73 16.11 -0.15
C THR A 18 8.40 16.44 -0.81
N ARG A 19 8.00 15.65 -1.82
CA ARG A 19 6.70 15.82 -2.49
C ARG A 19 5.52 15.63 -1.54
N LYS A 20 5.56 14.61 -0.67
CA LYS A 20 4.51 14.37 0.33
C LYS A 20 4.43 15.49 1.36
N ALA A 21 5.57 15.98 1.84
CA ALA A 21 5.63 17.06 2.83
C ALA A 21 5.10 18.39 2.28
N GLY A 22 5.19 18.61 0.97
CA GLY A 22 4.65 19.80 0.30
C GLY A 22 3.14 19.75 -0.03
N LEU A 23 2.43 18.67 0.31
CA LEU A 23 0.99 18.57 0.02
C LEU A 23 0.15 19.44 0.95
N SER A 24 -0.99 19.90 0.45
CA SER A 24 -1.99 20.60 1.26
C SER A 24 -2.67 19.64 2.25
N VAL A 25 -3.18 20.18 3.37
CA VAL A 25 -3.90 19.37 4.38
C VAL A 25 -5.09 18.60 3.77
N PRO A 26 -5.95 19.20 2.91
CA PRO A 26 -7.02 18.45 2.26
C PRO A 26 -6.51 17.27 1.40
N ASP A 27 -5.43 17.49 0.63
CA ASP A 27 -4.85 16.42 -0.19
C ASP A 27 -4.34 15.27 0.67
N LEU A 28 -3.71 15.57 1.81
CA LEU A 28 -3.24 14.57 2.75
C LEU A 28 -4.40 13.76 3.36
N LEU A 29 -5.48 14.44 3.76
CA LEU A 29 -6.64 13.79 4.36
C LEU A 29 -7.38 12.90 3.35
N VAL A 30 -7.65 13.40 2.15
CA VAL A 30 -8.36 12.64 1.11
C VAL A 30 -7.54 11.44 0.68
N ARG A 31 -6.25 11.63 0.36
CA ARG A 31 -5.39 10.52 -0.06
C ARG A 31 -5.17 9.51 1.06
N GLY A 32 -5.01 9.98 2.30
CA GLY A 32 -4.91 9.12 3.48
C GLY A 32 -6.16 8.26 3.67
N ALA A 33 -7.35 8.88 3.62
CA ALA A 33 -8.62 8.18 3.74
C ALA A 33 -8.82 7.13 2.63
N LEU A 34 -8.51 7.48 1.38
CA LEU A 34 -8.60 6.54 0.26
C LEU A 34 -7.62 5.36 0.41
N SER A 35 -6.38 5.63 0.82
CA SER A 35 -5.41 4.55 1.09
C SER A 35 -5.88 3.60 2.20
N GLY A 36 -6.48 4.15 3.26
CA GLY A 36 -7.06 3.35 4.34
C GLY A 36 -8.27 2.54 3.89
N ALA A 37 -9.13 3.10 3.04
CA ALA A 37 -10.29 2.40 2.49
C ALA A 37 -9.87 1.20 1.63
N ILE A 38 -8.85 1.37 0.78
CA ILE A 38 -8.32 0.29 -0.06
C ILE A 38 -7.72 -0.83 0.82
N LEU A 39 -6.90 -0.47 1.83
CA LEU A 39 -6.34 -1.44 2.78
C LEU A 39 -7.45 -2.19 3.55
N GLY A 40 -8.51 -1.49 3.96
CA GLY A 40 -9.66 -2.08 4.63
C GLY A 40 -10.40 -3.11 3.77
N ILE A 41 -10.58 -2.82 2.48
CA ILE A 41 -11.19 -3.75 1.52
C ILE A 41 -10.29 -4.98 1.31
N ALA A 42 -9.00 -4.78 1.08
CA ALA A 42 -8.05 -5.86 0.84
C ALA A 42 -7.90 -6.81 2.04
N THR A 43 -7.79 -6.26 3.25
CA THR A 43 -7.74 -7.06 4.50
C THR A 43 -9.02 -7.85 4.71
N SER A 44 -10.19 -7.22 4.53
CA SER A 44 -11.49 -7.90 4.67
C SER A 44 -11.63 -9.07 3.69
N LEU A 45 -11.19 -8.89 2.45
CA LEU A 45 -11.19 -9.93 1.44
C LEU A 45 -10.20 -11.07 1.77
N ALA A 46 -8.97 -10.74 2.18
CA ALA A 46 -7.95 -11.71 2.56
C ALA A 46 -8.38 -12.57 3.76
N ILE A 47 -9.00 -11.96 4.77
CA ILE A 47 -9.57 -12.67 5.93
C ILE A 47 -10.71 -13.57 5.47
N THR A 48 -11.62 -13.05 4.66
CA THR A 48 -12.76 -13.81 4.13
C THR A 48 -12.28 -15.04 3.36
N ALA A 49 -11.29 -14.90 2.49
CA ALA A 49 -10.73 -16.02 1.74
C ALA A 49 -10.03 -17.04 2.64
N SER A 50 -9.30 -16.59 3.67
CA SER A 50 -8.68 -17.47 4.66
C SER A 50 -9.72 -18.28 5.42
N VAL A 51 -10.82 -17.65 5.83
CA VAL A 51 -11.91 -18.28 6.60
C VAL A 51 -12.70 -19.26 5.72
N GLN A 52 -13.03 -18.88 4.48
CA GLN A 52 -13.80 -19.74 3.57
C GLN A 52 -13.02 -20.99 3.13
N THR A 53 -11.70 -20.86 2.95
CA THR A 53 -10.86 -21.99 2.51
C THR A 53 -10.26 -22.80 3.65
N GLY A 54 -10.21 -22.24 4.87
CA GLY A 54 -9.47 -22.81 5.99
C GLY A 54 -7.93 -22.74 5.82
N VAL A 55 -7.44 -22.04 4.79
CA VAL A 55 -6.02 -21.97 4.43
C VAL A 55 -5.54 -20.52 4.47
N ALA A 56 -4.72 -20.18 5.47
CA ALA A 56 -4.18 -18.83 5.65
C ALA A 56 -3.36 -18.33 4.43
N LEU A 57 -2.72 -19.24 3.70
CA LEU A 57 -1.97 -18.92 2.48
C LEU A 57 -2.86 -18.28 1.41
N VAL A 58 -4.13 -18.68 1.28
CA VAL A 58 -5.04 -18.12 0.29
C VAL A 58 -5.30 -16.64 0.58
N GLY A 59 -5.52 -16.28 1.85
CA GLY A 59 -5.63 -14.88 2.23
C GLY A 59 -4.33 -14.09 1.99
N ALA A 60 -3.17 -14.68 2.29
CA ALA A 60 -1.87 -14.04 2.04
C ALA A 60 -1.62 -13.74 0.56
N LEU A 61 -2.09 -14.62 -0.34
CA LEU A 61 -2.02 -14.39 -1.79
C LEU A 61 -2.96 -13.28 -2.27
N ILE A 62 -4.07 -13.06 -1.58
CA ILE A 62 -5.08 -12.06 -1.94
C ILE A 62 -4.79 -10.69 -1.31
N PHE A 63 -4.15 -10.64 -0.14
CA PHE A 63 -3.85 -9.39 0.57
C PHE A 63 -3.19 -8.28 -0.30
N PRO A 64 -2.24 -8.58 -1.21
CA PRO A 64 -1.56 -7.55 -2.02
C PRO A 64 -2.41 -6.83 -3.07
N VAL A 65 -3.73 -7.06 -3.12
CA VAL A 65 -4.65 -6.33 -4.02
C VAL A 65 -4.92 -4.89 -3.57
N GLY A 66 -4.61 -4.56 -2.30
CA GLY A 66 -4.81 -3.22 -1.72
C GLY A 66 -3.56 -2.39 -1.59
#